data_AF-A0A1D2UKZ7-F1
#
_entry.id   AF-A0A1D2UKZ7-F1
#
_cell.length_a   1.000
_cell.length_b   1.000
_cell.length_c   1.000
_cell.angle_alpha   90.00
_cell.angle_beta   90.00
_cell.angle_gamma   90.00
#
_symmetry.space_group_name_H-M   'P 1'
#
loop_
_entity.id
_entity.type
_entity.pdbx_description
1 polymer ?
#
loop_
_entity_poly.entity_id
_entity_poly.type
_entity_poly.pdbx_seq_one_letter_code
_entity_poly.pdbx_strand_id
1 'polypeptide(L)'
;MARGWEQLRLPAGEFLALRIERLINFEHQDIFRQEPRRYDTLWYAPSAGRWVQREWTGEYFMPGGRRRTPMREDWIRWELVEYAA
;
A
#
# COMPACT_ATOMS: atom_id res chain seq x y z
N MET A 1 3.78 -7.90 7.74
CA MET A 1 4.18 -7.82 9.15
C MET A 1 3.32 -6.80 9.86
N ALA A 2 2.71 -7.17 10.99
CA ALA A 2 2.08 -6.21 11.89
C ALA A 2 3.17 -5.40 12.60
N ARG A 3 3.03 -4.07 12.66
CA ARG A 3 4.04 -3.16 13.22
C ARG A 3 3.65 -2.58 14.58
N GLY A 4 2.36 -2.40 14.81
CA GLY A 4 1.84 -1.85 16.06
C GLY A 4 0.53 -1.11 15.86
N TRP A 5 -0.08 -0.73 16.97
CA TRP A 5 -1.30 0.07 16.98
C TRP A 5 -0.96 1.55 16.85
N GLU A 6 -1.72 2.26 16.03
CA GLU A 6 -1.59 3.69 15.78
C GLU A 6 -2.96 4.37 15.89
N GLN A 7 -2.99 5.59 16.45
CA GLN A 7 -4.19 6.43 16.48
C GLN A 7 -4.21 7.29 15.22
N LEU A 8 -5.26 7.17 14.40
CA LEU A 8 -5.42 7.92 13.15
C LEU A 8 -6.59 8.89 13.28
N ARG A 9 -6.42 10.08 12.70
CA ARG A 9 -7.49 11.06 12.47
C ARG A 9 -7.69 11.21 10.97
N LEU A 10 -8.86 10.82 10.49
CA LEU A 10 -9.25 10.80 9.08
C LEU A 10 -10.54 11.59 8.89
N PRO A 11 -10.96 11.90 7.66
CA PRO A 11 -12.24 12.57 7.43
C PRO A 11 -13.43 11.78 7.99
N ALA A 12 -13.37 10.44 7.98
CA ALA A 12 -14.39 9.57 8.57
C ALA A 12 -14.38 9.51 10.12
N GLY A 13 -13.46 10.20 10.79
CA GLY A 13 -13.33 10.23 12.26
C GLY A 13 -12.00 9.69 12.78
N GLU A 14 -11.99 9.30 14.06
CA GLU A 14 -10.80 8.81 14.75
C GLU A 14 -10.83 7.30 14.93
N PHE A 15 -9.69 6.64 14.67
CA PHE A 15 -9.58 5.19 14.71
C PHE A 15 -8.29 4.75 15.40
N LEU A 16 -8.41 3.76 16.28
CA LEU A 16 -7.26 2.95 16.72
C LEU A 16 -7.09 1.80 15.71
N ALA A 17 -5.99 1.81 14.96
CA ALA A 17 -5.77 0.87 13.87
C ALA A 17 -4.42 0.14 13.98
N LEU A 18 -4.40 -1.13 13.60
CA LEU A 18 -3.18 -1.91 13.50
C LEU A 18 -2.49 -1.60 12.17
N ARG A 19 -1.28 -1.05 12.22
CA ARG A 19 -0.43 -0.86 11.03
C ARG A 19 0.14 -2.20 10.58
N ILE A 20 -0.10 -2.52 9.31
CA ILE A 20 0.35 -3.75 8.67
C ILE A 20 1.12 -3.38 7.40
N GLU A 21 2.36 -3.84 7.31
CA GLU A 21 3.21 -3.66 6.12
C GLU A 21 3.33 -4.96 5.34
N ARG A 22 3.34 -4.87 4.01
CA ARG A 22 3.41 -5.99 3.09
C ARG A 22 4.37 -5.67 1.96
N LEU A 23 5.18 -6.66 1.59
CA LEU A 23 5.92 -6.69 0.34
C LEU A 23 5.25 -7.74 -0.54
N ILE A 24 4.76 -7.31 -1.70
CA ILE A 24 3.99 -8.16 -2.61
C ILE A 24 4.77 -8.29 -3.91
N ASN A 25 5.23 -9.49 -4.21
CA ASN A 25 5.75 -9.82 -5.54
C ASN A 25 4.57 -10.31 -6.38
N PHE A 26 4.47 -9.85 -7.63
CA PHE A 26 3.35 -10.20 -8.50
C PHE A 26 3.78 -10.28 -9.96
N GLU A 27 2.89 -10.76 -10.83
CA GLU A 27 3.04 -10.67 -12.28
C GLU A 27 2.20 -9.48 -12.78
N HIS A 28 2.80 -8.64 -13.61
CA HIS A 28 2.12 -7.48 -14.17
C HIS A 28 1.69 -7.76 -15.61
N GLN A 29 0.49 -7.33 -15.99
CA GLN A 29 -0.09 -7.51 -17.32
C GLN A 29 0.73 -6.85 -18.44
N ASP A 30 1.39 -5.73 -18.11
CA ASP A 30 2.41 -5.11 -18.96
C ASP A 30 3.72 -5.91 -18.88
N ILE A 31 4.02 -6.63 -19.98
CA ILE A 31 5.19 -7.50 -20.12
C ILE A 31 6.53 -6.77 -20.01
N PHE A 32 6.55 -5.43 -20.15
CA PHE A 32 7.76 -4.65 -19.97
C PHE A 32 8.09 -4.41 -18.49
N ARG A 33 7.14 -4.63 -17.56
CA ARG A 33 7.38 -4.50 -16.12
C ARG A 33 7.86 -5.82 -15.53
N GLN A 34 9.16 -6.03 -15.53
CA GLN A 34 9.80 -7.23 -15.03
C GLN A 34 9.97 -7.19 -13.51
N GLU A 35 9.76 -8.34 -12.87
CA GLU A 35 9.91 -8.55 -11.42
C GLU A 35 9.28 -7.44 -10.56
N PRO A 36 7.99 -7.11 -10.77
CA PRO A 36 7.37 -6.02 -10.06
C PRO A 36 7.16 -6.39 -8.59
N ARG A 37 7.44 -5.41 -7.72
CA ARG A 37 7.28 -5.50 -6.27
C ARG A 37 6.43 -4.33 -5.81
N ARG A 38 5.49 -4.59 -4.90
CA ARG A 38 4.66 -3.56 -4.28
C ARG A 38 4.91 -3.49 -2.78
N TYR A 39 5.22 -2.28 -2.32
CA TYR A 39 5.34 -1.92 -0.93
C TYR A 39 3.99 -1.38 -0.49
N ASP A 40 3.33 -2.05 0.44
CA ASP A 40 1.95 -1.77 0.81
C ASP A 40 1.81 -1.69 2.32
N THR A 41 1.31 -0.57 2.81
CA THR A 41 1.01 -0.34 4.22
C THR A 41 -0.48 -0.09 4.36
N LEU A 42 -1.14 -0.81 5.26
CA LEU A 42 -2.55 -0.60 5.57
C LEU A 42 -2.77 -0.49 7.07
N TRP A 43 -3.80 0.24 7.45
CA TRP A 43 -4.21 0.43 8.84
C TRP A 43 -5.59 -0.18 9.05
N TYR A 44 -5.63 -1.33 9.72
CA TYR A 44 -6.87 -2.05 10.01
C TYR A 44 -7.47 -1.58 11.33
N ALA A 45 -8.69 -1.02 11.31
CA ALA A 45 -9.41 -0.60 12.51
C ALA A 45 -10.53 -1.61 12.82
N PRO A 46 -10.47 -2.36 13.94
CA PRO A 46 -11.53 -3.28 14.32
C PRO A 46 -12.89 -2.60 14.48
N SER A 47 -12.92 -1.35 14.97
CA SER A 47 -14.15 -0.56 15.14
C SER A 47 -14.88 -0.28 13.83
N ALA A 48 -14.17 -0.25 12.70
CA ALA A 48 -14.76 -0.11 11.36
C ALA A 48 -14.94 -1.44 10.63
N GLY A 49 -14.41 -2.56 11.18
CA GLY A 49 -14.40 -3.87 10.53
C GLY A 49 -13.59 -3.95 9.23
N ARG A 50 -12.75 -2.94 8.95
CA ARG A 50 -11.99 -2.81 7.69
C ARG A 50 -10.73 -1.96 7.89
N TRP A 51 -9.92 -1.86 6.84
CA TRP A 51 -8.85 -0.88 6.79
C TRP A 51 -9.42 0.52 6.54
N VAL A 52 -8.84 1.51 7.24
CA VAL A 52 -9.27 2.91 7.25
C VAL A 52 -8.27 3.83 6.53
N GLN A 53 -7.05 3.36 6.32
CA GLN A 53 -6.04 4.00 5.47
C GLN A 53 -5.23 2.93 4.75
N ARG A 54 -4.75 3.24 3.55
CA ARG A 54 -3.80 2.40 2.82
C ARG A 54 -2.87 3.25 1.98
N GLU A 55 -1.58 2.93 2.04
CA GLU A 55 -0.54 3.52 1.22
C GLU A 55 0.15 2.42 0.43
N TRP A 56 0.45 2.71 -0.83
CA TRP A 56 1.28 1.82 -1.61
C TRP A 56 2.09 2.54 -2.66
N THR A 57 3.23 1.94 -2.97
CA THR A 57 4.05 2.23 -4.13
C THR A 57 4.66 0.92 -4.61
N GLY A 58 5.47 0.97 -5.65
CA GLY A 58 6.11 -0.21 -6.18
C GLY A 58 7.37 0.10 -6.92
N GLU A 59 8.07 -0.96 -7.30
CA GLU A 59 9.17 -0.89 -8.22
C GLU A 59 9.13 -2.06 -9.20
N TYR A 60 9.72 -1.85 -10.37
CA TYR A 60 9.86 -2.87 -11.40
C TYR A 60 11.11 -2.60 -12.24
N PHE A 61 11.51 -3.55 -13.07
CA PHE A 61 12.61 -3.35 -14.02
C PHE A 61 12.08 -3.28 -15.44
N MET A 62 12.67 -2.39 -16.25
CA MET A 62 12.40 -2.34 -17.69
C MET A 62 13.45 -3.16 -18.46
N PRO A 63 13.07 -3.93 -19.50
CA PRO A 63 14.02 -4.58 -20.38
C PRO A 63 14.82 -3.57 -21.21
N GLY A 64 16.00 -3.98 -21.68
CA GLY A 64 16.77 -3.24 -22.69
C GLY A 64 17.61 -2.06 -22.16
N GLY A 65 17.56 -1.76 -20.86
CA GLY A 65 18.44 -0.77 -20.25
C GLY A 65 19.90 -1.26 -20.19
N ARG A 66 20.87 -0.34 -20.37
CA ARG A 66 22.31 -0.63 -20.19
C ARG A 66 22.65 -1.13 -18.78
N ARG A 67 21.81 -0.79 -17.79
CA ARG A 67 21.91 -1.22 -16.40
C ARG A 67 20.52 -1.60 -15.91
N ARG A 68 20.48 -2.58 -15.02
CA ARG A 68 19.26 -3.04 -14.35
C ARG A 68 18.90 -2.09 -13.21
N THR A 69 18.24 -0.98 -13.56
CA THR A 69 17.81 0.06 -12.60
C THR A 69 16.33 -0.11 -12.26
N PRO A 70 15.95 -0.07 -10.98
CA PRO A 70 14.54 -0.13 -10.59
C PRO A 70 13.81 1.16 -10.98
N MET A 71 12.70 1.02 -11.69
CA MET A 71 11.71 2.06 -11.95
C MET A 71 10.70 2.08 -10.81
N ARG A 72 10.24 3.27 -10.41
CA ARG A 72 9.27 3.44 -9.32
C ARG A 72 7.88 3.61 -9.88
N GLU A 73 6.90 2.96 -9.25
CA GLU A 73 5.49 3.29 -9.42
C GLU A 73 5.15 4.57 -8.64
N ASP A 74 3.98 5.14 -8.92
CA ASP A 74 3.46 6.26 -8.14
C ASP A 74 3.31 5.89 -6.66
N TRP A 75 3.26 6.93 -5.83
CA TRP A 75 2.90 6.79 -4.42
C TRP A 75 1.44 7.14 -4.24
N ILE A 76 0.63 6.16 -3.86
CA ILE A 76 -0.79 6.33 -3.68
C ILE A 76 -1.11 6.22 -2.19
N ARG A 77 -1.87 7.19 -1.70
CA ARG A 77 -2.44 7.21 -0.36
C ARG A 77 -3.95 7.30 -0.47
N TRP A 78 -4.63 6.36 0.17
CA TRP A 78 -6.08 6.32 0.31
C TRP A 78 -6.44 6.49 1.78
N GLU A 79 -7.48 7.30 2.04
CA GLU A 79 -8.03 7.56 3.36
C GLU A 79 -9.55 7.36 3.35
N LEU A 80 -10.08 6.81 4.45
CA LEU A 80 -11.52 6.64 4.61
C LEU A 80 -12.19 8.00 4.81
N VAL A 81 -13.09 8.33 3.87
CA VAL A 81 -13.85 9.58 3.91
C VAL A 81 -15.18 9.42 4.67
N GLU A 82 -15.86 8.29 4.47
CA GLU A 82 -17.13 7.97 5.12
C GLU A 82 -17.36 6.44 5.13
N TYR A 83 -18.11 5.94 6.10
CA TYR A 83 -18.58 4.55 6.17
C TYR A 83 -19.91 4.46 6.92
N ALA A 84 -20.75 3.50 6.52
CA ALA A 84 -21.90 3.11 7.32
C ALA A 84 -21.43 2.24 8.48
N ALA A 85 -21.92 2.55 9.69
CA ALA A 85 -21.69 1.77 10.90
C ALA A 85 -22.55 0.50 10.93
#